data_AF-A0A6P8K8M1-F1
#
_entry.id   AF-A0A6P8K8M1-F1
#
_cell.length_a   1.000
_cell.length_b   1.000
_cell.length_c   1.000
_cell.angle_alpha   90.00
_cell.angle_beta   90.00
_cell.angle_gamma   90.00
#
_symmetry.space_group_name_H-M   'P 1'
#
loop_
_entity.id
_entity.type
_entity.pdbx_description
1 polymer ?
#
loop_
_entity_poly.entity_id
_entity_poly.type
_entity_poly.pdbx_seq_one_letter_code
_entity_poly.pdbx_strand_id
1 'polypeptide(L)'
;MELIILVGIAVALLVVIVTLYLLQKKNAAPETKAAAAPQRGVPQRAQEGVPRRAQIARNQRNRLRQNVPAAPVAAAAGAPPAAGDSDHEDEGQVDGDEARVPQGAVLDEKMGAKKRAKMEAKEQKRLQREQELHDREQRKVKEAKEEAERKQQEDLEAEVERKRVDAERLAKEERERKEHEEYLKMKAAFSVEEEGFEEGDADDQDNLLADFIQYIRDNKVVVLEDLAVAFKLKTQQAIDRIQELQADGTLTGVIDDRGKFIYVSEEELLAVAKFIKQRGRVSIAELAESSNNLINLTPISAGGGEASS
;
A
#
# COMPACT_ATOMS: atom_id res chain seq x y z
N MET A 1 8.84 -37.26 10.59
CA MET A 1 10.13 -36.90 9.97
C MET A 1 9.94 -36.31 8.57
N GLU A 2 9.07 -36.90 7.74
CA GLU A 2 8.67 -36.38 6.41
C GLU A 2 8.29 -34.88 6.38
N LEU A 3 7.46 -34.40 7.32
CA LEU A 3 7.01 -33.00 7.32
C LEU A 3 8.12 -31.99 7.63
N ILE A 4 9.07 -32.36 8.49
CA ILE A 4 10.23 -31.52 8.82
C ILE A 4 11.20 -31.48 7.63
N ILE A 5 11.34 -32.59 6.90
CA ILE A 5 12.15 -32.68 5.67
C ILE A 5 11.51 -31.83 4.56
N LEU A 6 10.20 -31.91 4.37
CA LEU A 6 9.45 -31.09 3.40
C LEU A 6 9.55 -29.59 3.72
N VAL A 7 9.38 -29.20 4.99
CA VAL A 7 9.57 -27.79 5.40
C VAL A 7 11.02 -27.35 5.20
N GLY A 8 11.99 -28.21 5.48
CA GLY A 8 13.41 -27.94 5.23
C GLY A 8 13.72 -27.70 3.74
N ILE A 9 13.14 -28.52 2.85
CA ILE A 9 13.28 -28.37 1.39
C ILE A 9 12.59 -27.09 0.91
N ALA A 10 11.39 -26.78 1.41
CA ALA A 10 10.67 -25.56 1.05
C ALA A 10 11.44 -24.29 1.45
N VAL A 11 12.03 -24.27 2.65
CA VAL A 11 12.86 -23.14 3.12
C VAL A 11 14.14 -23.03 2.29
N ALA A 12 14.79 -24.14 1.94
CA ALA A 12 15.97 -24.13 1.09
C ALA A 12 15.68 -23.58 -0.31
N LEU A 13 14.55 -23.98 -0.92
CA LEU A 13 14.12 -23.45 -2.22
C LEU A 13 13.80 -21.96 -2.16
N LEU A 14 13.16 -21.48 -1.09
CA LEU A 14 12.87 -20.06 -0.91
C LEU A 14 14.16 -19.22 -0.83
N VAL A 15 15.18 -19.71 -0.11
CA VAL A 15 16.49 -19.04 -0.04
C VAL A 15 17.19 -19.01 -1.41
N VAL A 16 17.09 -20.08 -2.20
CA VAL A 16 17.64 -20.12 -3.58
C VAL A 16 16.92 -19.13 -4.48
N ILE A 17 15.59 -19.02 -4.39
CA ILE A 17 14.80 -18.08 -5.20
C ILE A 17 15.14 -16.64 -4.82
N VAL A 18 15.24 -16.32 -3.53
CA VAL A 18 15.60 -14.98 -3.06
C VAL A 18 17.02 -14.60 -3.46
N THR A 19 17.97 -15.54 -3.37
CA THR A 19 19.35 -15.29 -3.83
C THR A 19 19.40 -15.06 -5.33
N LEU A 20 18.71 -15.87 -6.15
CA LEU A 20 18.60 -15.65 -7.60
C LEU A 20 17.96 -14.30 -7.94
N TYR A 21 16.91 -13.89 -7.23
CA TYR A 21 16.27 -12.59 -7.42
C TYR A 21 17.22 -11.43 -7.10
N LEU A 22 18.00 -11.55 -6.02
CA LEU A 22 19.01 -10.54 -5.65
C LEU A 22 20.18 -10.49 -6.65
N LEU A 23 20.57 -11.62 -7.24
CA LEU A 23 21.57 -11.67 -8.31
C LEU A 23 21.03 -11.07 -9.62
N GLN A 24 19.78 -11.33 -9.99
CA GLN A 24 19.15 -10.68 -11.15
C GLN A 24 19.02 -9.16 -10.95
N LYS A 25 18.67 -8.70 -9.75
CA LYS A 25 18.63 -7.28 -9.41
C LYS A 25 20.01 -6.60 -9.47
N LYS A 26 21.08 -7.34 -9.19
CA LYS A 26 22.46 -6.84 -9.35
C LYS A 26 22.95 -6.82 -10.80
N ASN A 27 22.43 -7.71 -11.65
CA ASN A 27 22.79 -7.79 -13.07
C ASN A 27 21.93 -6.90 -13.98
N ALA A 28 20.83 -6.33 -13.47
CA ALA A 28 20.06 -5.31 -14.16
C ALA A 28 20.83 -3.97 -14.14
N ALA A 29 21.80 -3.83 -15.03
CA ALA A 29 22.37 -2.53 -15.38
C ALA A 29 21.27 -1.65 -16.00
N PRO A 30 21.24 -0.33 -15.71
CA PRO A 30 20.23 0.55 -16.26
C PRO A 30 20.44 0.69 -17.77
N GLU A 31 19.41 0.37 -18.56
CA GLU A 31 19.39 0.66 -19.98
C GLU A 31 19.53 2.18 -20.19
N THR A 32 20.71 2.58 -20.66
CA THR A 32 20.94 3.90 -21.24
C THR A 32 20.13 3.99 -22.53
N LYS A 33 19.05 4.80 -22.50
CA LYS A 33 18.31 5.21 -23.69
C LYS A 33 19.28 5.70 -24.78
N ALA A 34 19.21 5.05 -25.93
CA ALA A 34 19.95 5.39 -27.13
C ALA A 34 19.62 6.82 -27.60
N ALA A 35 20.69 7.52 -28.00
CA ALA A 35 20.72 8.90 -28.41
C ALA A 35 19.95 9.16 -29.72
N ALA A 36 19.19 10.25 -29.75
CA ALA A 36 18.79 10.92 -30.98
C ALA A 36 19.99 11.72 -31.55
N ALA A 37 20.13 11.68 -32.87
CA ALA A 37 21.25 12.21 -33.66
C ALA A 37 21.52 13.73 -33.45
N PRO A 38 22.79 14.19 -33.51
CA PRO A 38 23.13 15.61 -33.47
C PRO A 38 23.13 16.21 -34.88
N GLN A 39 22.37 17.30 -35.07
CA GLN A 39 22.59 18.20 -36.19
C GLN A 39 23.70 19.20 -35.87
N ARG A 40 24.53 19.42 -36.88
CA ARG A 40 25.79 20.13 -36.93
C ARG A 40 25.56 21.64 -37.05
N GLY A 41 26.16 22.44 -36.17
CA GLY A 41 26.37 23.87 -36.44
C GLY A 41 26.65 24.75 -35.21
N VAL A 42 27.86 25.31 -35.14
CA VAL A 42 28.33 26.49 -34.37
C VAL A 42 28.97 26.19 -32.98
N PRO A 43 30.16 26.77 -32.65
CA PRO A 43 31.20 26.05 -31.90
C PRO A 43 31.20 26.27 -30.38
N GLN A 44 31.84 25.30 -29.73
CA GLN A 44 32.25 25.26 -28.31
C GLN A 44 33.11 26.46 -27.88
N ARG A 45 32.81 26.97 -26.69
CA ARG A 45 33.86 27.36 -25.73
C ARG A 45 33.40 27.04 -24.30
N ALA A 46 34.15 26.13 -23.66
CA ALA A 46 34.51 26.02 -22.24
C ALA A 46 33.79 26.96 -21.25
N GLN A 47 33.37 26.59 -20.04
CA GLN A 47 33.82 25.57 -19.09
C GLN A 47 32.88 25.67 -17.86
N GLU A 48 32.76 24.58 -17.10
CA GLU A 48 32.56 24.53 -15.64
C GLU A 48 31.28 25.13 -14.97
N GLY A 49 30.73 24.33 -14.03
CA GLY A 49 30.32 24.89 -12.74
C GLY A 49 28.82 24.95 -12.43
N VAL A 50 28.30 23.83 -11.91
CA VAL A 50 27.41 23.69 -10.73
C VAL A 50 26.52 24.91 -10.34
N PRO A 51 25.18 24.76 -10.27
CA PRO A 51 24.27 25.86 -9.96
C PRO A 51 24.38 26.37 -8.51
N ARG A 52 24.67 27.67 -8.39
CA ARG A 52 24.67 28.47 -7.16
C ARG A 52 23.26 28.62 -6.58
N ARG A 53 22.91 27.88 -5.51
CA ARG A 53 21.83 28.29 -4.59
C ARG A 53 21.91 27.74 -3.16
N ALA A 54 23.12 27.51 -2.63
CA ALA A 54 23.28 27.01 -1.25
C ALA A 54 24.52 27.55 -0.49
N GLN A 55 24.98 28.77 -0.78
CA GLN A 55 26.16 29.37 -0.11
C GLN A 55 25.94 30.82 0.34
N ILE A 56 24.78 31.15 0.92
CA ILE A 56 24.56 32.49 1.55
C ILE A 56 24.12 32.37 3.03
N ALA A 57 24.08 31.17 3.62
CA ALA A 57 23.62 30.99 5.01
C ALA A 57 24.72 30.63 6.04
N ARG A 58 26.01 30.54 5.65
CA ARG A 58 27.09 30.09 6.57
C ARG A 58 28.18 31.12 6.90
N ASN A 59 28.20 32.29 6.26
CA ASN A 59 29.30 33.25 6.45
C ASN A 59 28.94 34.54 7.22
N GLN A 60 27.75 34.62 7.84
CA GLN A 60 27.39 35.78 8.70
C GLN A 60 27.61 35.56 10.20
N ARG A 61 27.89 34.32 10.64
CA ARG A 61 27.98 33.99 12.07
C ARG A 61 29.41 33.97 12.64
N ASN A 62 30.41 34.28 11.81
CA ASN A 62 31.83 34.22 12.19
C ASN A 62 32.52 35.59 12.31
N ARG A 63 31.77 36.70 12.29
CA ARG A 63 32.33 38.08 12.37
C ARG A 63 32.01 38.84 13.67
N LEU A 64 31.23 38.26 14.60
CA LEU A 64 30.92 38.89 15.90
C LEU A 64 31.59 38.21 17.11
N ARG A 65 32.66 37.43 16.90
CA ARG A 65 33.38 36.72 17.98
C ARG A 65 34.90 36.91 17.94
N GLN A 66 35.37 38.10 17.55
CA GLN A 66 36.80 38.37 17.44
C GLN A 66 37.25 39.61 18.21
N ASN A 67 36.60 39.93 19.34
CA ASN A 67 37.11 41.00 20.21
C ASN A 67 36.74 40.80 21.70
N VAL A 68 37.33 39.80 22.37
CA VAL A 68 37.60 39.81 23.84
C VAL A 68 38.81 38.88 24.11
N PRO A 69 39.89 39.34 24.78
CA PRO A 69 41.06 38.53 25.10
C PRO A 69 40.82 37.59 26.31
N ALA A 70 41.55 36.46 26.30
CA ALA A 70 41.39 35.32 27.20
C ALA A 70 42.35 35.34 28.42
N ALA A 71 41.91 34.68 29.50
CA ALA A 71 42.60 33.67 30.35
C ALA A 71 42.34 33.85 31.88
N PRO A 72 42.62 32.86 32.76
CA PRO A 72 41.89 31.59 32.95
C PRO A 72 41.65 31.24 34.45
N VAL A 73 40.79 30.26 34.82
CA VAL A 73 41.00 29.24 35.89
C VAL A 73 39.79 28.28 36.11
N ALA A 74 40.11 26.99 36.30
CA ALA A 74 39.51 25.87 37.08
C ALA A 74 37.96 25.70 37.16
N ALA A 75 37.31 24.59 36.77
CA ALA A 75 37.39 23.17 37.17
C ALA A 75 36.67 22.79 38.48
N ALA A 76 35.82 21.74 38.38
CA ALA A 76 35.11 20.95 39.42
C ALA A 76 33.87 21.60 40.07
N ALA A 77 32.85 20.90 40.60
CA ALA A 77 32.23 19.57 40.46
C ALA A 77 31.13 19.53 41.54
N GLY A 78 30.05 18.76 41.33
CA GLY A 78 29.30 18.14 42.43
C GLY A 78 28.14 18.93 43.08
N ALA A 79 26.96 18.33 43.04
CA ALA A 79 25.85 18.48 43.99
C ALA A 79 25.63 17.09 44.65
N PRO A 80 24.78 16.91 45.68
CA PRO A 80 24.49 17.67 46.91
C PRO A 80 24.80 16.79 48.17
N PRO A 81 24.43 17.15 49.42
CA PRO A 81 23.14 16.69 49.97
C PRO A 81 22.50 17.61 51.05
N ALA A 82 21.31 17.19 51.49
CA ALA A 82 20.38 17.80 52.44
C ALA A 82 20.79 17.71 53.93
N ALA A 83 20.33 18.64 54.76
CA ALA A 83 19.58 18.45 56.02
C ALA A 83 19.45 19.81 56.73
N GLY A 84 18.32 20.00 57.42
CA GLY A 84 17.86 21.31 57.91
C GLY A 84 18.59 21.86 59.13
N ASP A 85 18.30 23.13 59.40
CA ASP A 85 18.19 23.66 60.75
C ASP A 85 17.27 24.88 60.75
N SER A 86 16.54 24.98 61.84
CA SER A 86 15.55 26.00 62.19
C SER A 86 16.21 27.03 63.11
N ASP A 87 16.10 28.31 62.78
CA ASP A 87 16.27 29.49 63.65
C ASP A 87 15.60 30.65 62.85
N HIS A 88 14.54 31.37 63.23
CA HIS A 88 14.11 31.90 64.53
C HIS A 88 15.31 32.39 65.33
N GLU A 89 15.74 33.62 65.13
CA GLU A 89 15.44 34.80 65.96
C GLU A 89 16.53 35.83 65.56
N ASP A 90 16.48 37.13 65.72
CA ASP A 90 15.55 38.13 66.20
C ASP A 90 16.38 39.45 66.23
N GLU A 91 15.71 40.56 66.50
CA GLU A 91 16.25 41.73 67.19
C GLU A 91 16.80 42.90 66.37
N GLY A 92 15.84 43.81 66.14
CA GLY A 92 16.04 45.25 66.27
C GLY A 92 14.93 45.88 67.10
N GLN A 93 14.68 45.31 68.29
CA GLN A 93 13.93 45.91 69.40
C GLN A 93 14.66 47.17 69.88
N VAL A 94 13.99 48.33 69.90
CA VAL A 94 14.17 49.28 71.02
C VAL A 94 12.91 50.15 71.15
N ASP A 95 12.25 49.93 72.29
CA ASP A 95 11.51 50.84 73.16
C ASP A 95 10.55 51.86 72.56
N GLY A 96 9.30 51.95 73.01
CA GLY A 96 8.84 51.64 74.35
C GLY A 96 8.03 52.83 74.84
N ASP A 97 6.96 52.49 75.53
CA ASP A 97 6.30 53.28 76.56
C ASP A 97 5.00 54.03 76.22
N GLU A 98 4.02 53.64 77.04
CA GLU A 98 2.82 54.31 77.52
C GLU A 98 2.19 55.46 76.72
N ALA A 99 0.91 55.29 76.37
CA ALA A 99 -0.15 55.95 77.14
C ALA A 99 -1.55 55.56 76.63
N ARG A 100 -2.33 54.99 77.54
CA ARG A 100 -3.78 54.99 77.52
C ARG A 100 -4.28 56.36 78.03
N VAL A 101 -5.42 56.82 77.47
CA VAL A 101 -6.25 58.02 77.80
C VAL A 101 -5.60 59.41 77.57
N PRO A 102 -6.32 60.56 77.49
CA PRO A 102 -7.77 60.84 77.37
C PRO A 102 -8.16 61.96 76.37
N GLN A 103 -9.47 62.24 76.31
CA GLN A 103 -10.07 63.55 76.05
C GLN A 103 -9.79 64.29 74.73
N GLY A 104 -10.86 64.41 73.95
CA GLY A 104 -11.11 65.63 73.19
C GLY A 104 -11.18 66.83 74.14
N ALA A 105 -10.07 67.54 74.23
CA ALA A 105 -9.97 68.86 74.81
C ALA A 105 -8.93 69.65 74.00
N VAL A 106 -9.45 70.53 73.13
CA VAL A 106 -8.92 71.87 72.84
C VAL A 106 -7.40 72.03 72.87
N LEU A 107 -6.72 71.88 71.72
CA LEU A 107 -5.54 72.67 71.33
C LEU A 107 -5.29 72.58 69.81
N ASP A 108 -5.92 73.45 69.01
CA ASP A 108 -5.28 73.93 67.76
C ASP A 108 -5.47 75.45 67.62
N GLU A 109 -5.18 76.16 68.70
CA GLU A 109 -5.00 77.60 68.64
C GLU A 109 -3.58 77.89 68.13
N LYS A 110 -3.50 78.08 66.81
CA LYS A 110 -2.35 78.58 66.01
C LYS A 110 -1.34 77.54 65.51
N MET A 111 -1.79 76.55 64.72
CA MET A 111 -0.94 76.03 63.65
C MET A 111 -0.77 77.06 62.54
N GLY A 112 0.41 77.67 62.45
CA GLY A 112 0.73 78.71 61.47
C GLY A 112 0.52 78.24 60.01
N ALA A 113 0.04 79.14 59.14
CA ALA A 113 -0.38 78.87 57.76
C ALA A 113 0.57 77.97 56.94
N LYS A 114 1.89 78.05 57.19
CA LYS A 114 2.91 77.21 56.53
C LYS A 114 2.82 75.72 56.87
N LYS A 115 2.34 75.34 58.07
CA LYS A 115 2.21 73.92 58.47
C LYS A 115 0.95 73.27 57.88
N ARG A 116 -0.16 74.00 57.77
CA ARG A 116 -1.40 73.51 57.11
C ARG A 116 -1.19 73.27 55.62
N ALA A 117 -0.56 74.22 54.92
CA ALA A 117 -0.19 74.04 53.52
C ALA A 117 0.76 72.84 53.30
N LYS A 118 1.66 72.55 54.25
CA LYS A 118 2.55 71.37 54.19
C LYS A 118 1.82 70.05 54.44
N MET A 119 0.80 70.05 55.31
CA MET A 119 -0.03 68.87 55.56
C MET A 119 -0.95 68.60 54.36
N GLU A 120 -1.61 69.62 53.82
CA GLU A 120 -2.42 69.52 52.60
C GLU A 120 -1.59 69.06 51.40
N ALA A 121 -0.38 69.59 51.20
CA ALA A 121 0.53 69.11 50.15
C ALA A 121 0.99 67.66 50.36
N LYS A 122 1.15 67.20 51.61
CA LYS A 122 1.50 65.81 51.93
C LYS A 122 0.30 64.87 51.71
N GLU A 123 -0.91 65.31 52.02
CA GLU A 123 -2.15 64.58 51.78
C GLU A 123 -2.46 64.48 50.29
N GLN A 124 -2.31 65.56 49.52
CA GLN A 124 -2.45 65.53 48.05
C GLN A 124 -1.42 64.60 47.40
N LYS A 125 -0.17 64.63 47.87
CA LYS A 125 0.87 63.70 47.38
C LYS A 125 0.57 62.24 47.75
N ARG A 126 -0.06 61.99 48.90
CA ARG A 126 -0.51 60.65 49.31
C ARG A 126 -1.67 60.17 48.43
N LEU A 127 -2.65 61.03 48.17
CA LEU A 127 -3.80 60.72 47.31
C LEU A 127 -3.36 60.46 45.86
N GLN A 128 -2.42 61.25 45.33
CA GLN A 128 -1.85 61.02 43.99
C GLN A 128 -1.14 59.66 43.89
N ARG A 129 -0.37 59.29 44.92
CA ARG A 129 0.30 57.97 44.96
C ARG A 129 -0.71 56.82 45.07
N GLU A 130 -1.78 57.00 45.82
CA GLU A 130 -2.84 56.00 45.98
C GLU A 130 -3.63 55.81 44.68
N GLN A 131 -3.97 56.90 43.97
CA GLN A 131 -4.58 56.84 42.65
C GLN A 131 -3.66 56.18 41.62
N GLU A 132 -2.36 56.51 41.61
CA GLU A 132 -1.39 55.88 40.71
C GLU A 132 -1.21 54.37 40.98
N LEU A 133 -1.20 53.95 42.24
CA LEU A 133 -1.14 52.53 42.60
C LEU A 133 -2.41 51.79 42.20
N HIS A 134 -3.57 52.38 42.45
CA HIS A 134 -4.86 51.81 42.06
C HIS A 134 -4.99 51.70 40.53
N ASP A 135 -4.60 52.73 39.78
CA ASP A 135 -4.59 52.69 38.31
C ASP A 135 -3.60 51.63 37.77
N ARG A 136 -2.46 51.44 38.44
CA ARG A 136 -1.49 50.40 38.10
C ARG A 136 -2.03 49.01 38.39
N GLU A 137 -2.74 48.82 39.50
CA GLU A 137 -3.40 47.55 39.83
C GLU A 137 -4.55 47.24 38.86
N GLN A 138 -5.39 48.23 38.54
CA GLN A 138 -6.46 48.07 37.55
C GLN A 138 -5.90 47.73 36.16
N ARG A 139 -4.80 48.36 35.73
CA ARG A 139 -4.13 48.02 34.47
C ARG A 139 -3.61 46.58 34.47
N LYS A 140 -2.96 46.15 35.56
CA LYS A 140 -2.49 44.75 35.69
C LYS A 140 -3.62 43.74 35.68
N VAL A 141 -4.73 44.02 36.37
CA VAL A 141 -5.90 43.13 36.39
C VAL A 141 -6.56 43.06 35.01
N LYS A 142 -6.67 44.19 34.30
CA LYS A 142 -7.21 44.24 32.95
C LYS A 142 -6.32 43.47 31.95
N GLU A 143 -5.01 43.68 31.99
CA GLU A 143 -4.04 42.97 31.14
C GLU A 143 -4.04 41.46 31.43
N ALA A 144 -4.06 41.06 32.70
CA ALA A 144 -4.16 39.64 33.07
C ALA A 144 -5.48 39.00 32.61
N LYS A 145 -6.59 39.74 32.62
CA LYS A 145 -7.88 39.27 32.11
C LYS A 145 -7.87 39.12 30.58
N GLU A 146 -7.34 40.11 29.86
CA GLU A 146 -7.21 40.06 28.40
C GLU A 146 -6.25 38.94 27.96
N GLU A 147 -5.14 38.71 28.68
CA GLU A 147 -4.22 37.61 28.43
C GLU A 147 -4.87 36.25 28.71
N ALA A 148 -5.65 36.13 29.79
CA ALA A 148 -6.40 34.91 30.09
C ALA A 148 -7.48 34.61 29.04
N GLU A 149 -8.22 35.61 28.58
CA GLU A 149 -9.22 35.47 27.51
C GLU A 149 -8.56 35.08 26.18
N ARG A 150 -7.44 35.73 25.82
CA ARG A 150 -6.65 35.35 24.64
C ARG A 150 -6.14 33.92 24.71
N LYS A 151 -5.62 33.50 25.86
CA LYS A 151 -5.12 32.13 26.06
C LYS A 151 -6.25 31.10 25.95
N GLN A 152 -7.41 31.37 26.54
CA GLN A 152 -8.58 30.49 26.40
C GLN A 152 -9.06 30.39 24.94
N GLN A 153 -9.00 31.49 24.20
CA GLN A 153 -9.36 31.49 22.78
C GLN A 153 -8.34 30.73 21.92
N GLU A 154 -7.04 30.93 22.16
CA GLU A 154 -5.96 30.18 21.50
C GLU A 154 -6.05 28.67 21.80
N ASP A 155 -6.37 28.27 23.05
CA ASP A 155 -6.57 26.87 23.43
C ASP A 155 -7.81 26.26 22.72
N LEU A 156 -8.92 27.00 22.64
CA LEU A 156 -10.13 26.55 21.94
C LEU A 156 -9.89 26.41 20.43
N GLU A 157 -9.20 27.37 19.81
CA GLU A 157 -8.82 27.32 18.38
C GLU A 157 -7.88 26.15 18.10
N ALA A 158 -6.89 25.90 18.96
CA ALA A 158 -5.99 24.76 18.86
C ALA A 158 -6.72 23.41 19.00
N GLU A 159 -7.71 23.30 19.89
CA GLU A 159 -8.54 22.09 20.00
C GLU A 159 -9.41 21.86 18.76
N VAL A 160 -9.99 22.92 18.20
CA VAL A 160 -10.78 22.84 16.97
C VAL A 160 -9.91 22.44 15.79
N GLU A 161 -8.71 22.99 15.66
CA GLU A 161 -7.76 22.62 14.60
C GLU A 161 -7.33 21.15 14.73
N ARG A 162 -7.01 20.68 15.94
CA ARG A 162 -6.68 19.25 16.18
C ARG A 162 -7.83 18.33 15.78
N LYS A 163 -9.07 18.65 16.18
CA LYS A 163 -10.27 17.87 15.80
C LYS A 163 -10.50 17.85 14.29
N ARG A 164 -10.22 18.95 13.58
CA ARG A 164 -10.34 19.02 12.12
C ARG A 164 -9.29 18.14 11.43
N VAL A 165 -8.03 18.21 11.88
CA VAL A 165 -6.94 17.40 11.33
C VAL A 165 -7.18 15.90 11.56
N ASP A 166 -7.65 15.52 12.76
CA ASP A 166 -7.98 14.12 13.05
C ASP A 166 -9.18 13.62 12.22
N ALA A 167 -10.21 14.45 12.03
CA ALA A 167 -11.34 14.12 11.17
C ALA A 167 -10.94 13.98 9.70
N GLU A 168 -10.04 14.84 9.20
CA GLU A 168 -9.53 14.76 7.82
C GLU A 168 -8.68 13.50 7.62
N ARG A 169 -7.83 13.15 8.59
CA ARG A 169 -7.03 11.92 8.56
C ARG A 169 -7.92 10.67 8.54
N LEU A 170 -8.95 10.63 9.38
CA LEU A 170 -9.88 9.51 9.43
C LEU A 170 -10.71 9.39 8.14
N ALA A 171 -11.17 10.53 7.59
CA ALA A 171 -11.89 10.54 6.32
C ALA A 171 -11.01 10.09 5.15
N LYS A 172 -9.72 10.38 5.17
CA LYS A 172 -8.76 9.92 4.17
C LYS A 172 -8.51 8.41 4.28
N GLU A 173 -8.32 7.90 5.50
CA GLU A 173 -8.16 6.46 5.73
C GLU A 173 -9.40 5.66 5.32
N GLU A 174 -10.60 6.17 5.59
CA GLU A 174 -11.85 5.52 5.16
C GLU A 174 -12.00 5.52 3.63
N ARG A 175 -11.60 6.60 2.95
CA ARG A 175 -11.58 6.65 1.48
C ARG A 175 -10.56 5.69 0.89
N GLU A 176 -9.33 5.68 1.40
CA GLU A 176 -8.28 4.75 0.95
C GLU A 176 -8.70 3.29 1.17
N ARG A 177 -9.39 2.98 2.28
CA ARG A 177 -9.92 1.63 2.52
C ARG A 177 -11.02 1.25 1.51
N LYS A 178 -11.98 2.15 1.25
CA LYS A 178 -13.03 1.92 0.24
C LYS A 178 -12.45 1.74 -1.15
N GLU A 179 -11.51 2.60 -1.54
CA GLU A 179 -10.78 2.50 -2.81
C GLU A 179 -9.99 1.19 -2.90
N HIS A 180 -9.41 0.69 -1.79
CA HIS A 180 -8.73 -0.59 -1.78
C HIS A 180 -9.68 -1.78 -1.90
N GLU A 181 -10.82 -1.75 -1.22
CA GLU A 181 -11.88 -2.76 -1.34
C GLU A 181 -12.45 -2.78 -2.77
N GLU A 182 -12.69 -1.60 -3.36
CA GLU A 182 -13.10 -1.46 -4.76
C GLU A 182 -12.01 -1.92 -5.74
N TYR A 183 -10.74 -1.59 -5.49
CA TYR A 183 -9.61 -2.06 -6.29
C TYR A 183 -9.46 -3.58 -6.24
N LEU A 184 -9.60 -4.20 -5.06
CA LEU A 184 -9.57 -5.65 -4.92
C LEU A 184 -10.74 -6.30 -5.66
N LYS A 185 -11.93 -5.71 -5.57
CA LYS A 185 -13.11 -6.20 -6.32
C LYS A 185 -12.93 -6.05 -7.83
N MET A 186 -12.42 -4.91 -8.30
CA MET A 186 -12.14 -4.68 -9.71
C MET A 186 -11.01 -5.57 -10.21
N LYS A 187 -9.96 -5.79 -9.42
CA LYS A 187 -8.86 -6.70 -9.72
C LYS A 187 -9.35 -8.15 -9.78
N ALA A 188 -10.20 -8.57 -8.86
CA ALA A 188 -10.80 -9.90 -8.89
C ALA A 188 -11.73 -10.08 -10.09
N ALA A 189 -12.52 -9.05 -10.45
CA ALA A 189 -13.33 -9.10 -11.67
C ALA A 189 -12.48 -9.10 -12.95
N PHE A 190 -11.37 -8.35 -12.96
CA PHE A 190 -10.47 -8.25 -14.11
C PHE A 190 -9.55 -9.47 -14.25
N SER A 191 -9.19 -10.15 -13.15
CA SER A 191 -8.36 -11.37 -13.20
C SER A 191 -9.14 -12.64 -13.59
N VAL A 192 -10.39 -12.51 -14.02
CA VAL A 192 -11.25 -13.66 -14.41
C VAL A 192 -11.33 -13.84 -15.94
N GLU A 193 -10.76 -12.95 -16.76
CA GLU A 193 -10.86 -13.03 -18.23
C GLU A 193 -9.55 -13.37 -18.97
N GLU A 194 -8.44 -13.60 -18.27
CA GLU A 194 -7.15 -13.96 -18.88
C GLU A 194 -6.80 -15.43 -18.59
N GLU A 195 -7.33 -16.32 -19.44
CA GLU A 195 -6.78 -17.65 -19.79
C GLU A 195 -6.81 -18.79 -18.75
N GLY A 196 -7.75 -19.74 -18.93
CA GLY A 196 -7.42 -21.17 -18.94
C GLY A 196 -7.97 -22.07 -17.82
N PHE A 197 -8.89 -22.95 -18.21
CA PHE A 197 -9.26 -24.22 -17.55
C PHE A 197 -9.98 -24.09 -16.20
N GLU A 198 -11.31 -24.02 -16.29
CA GLU A 198 -12.21 -24.42 -15.21
C GLU A 198 -11.82 -25.86 -14.83
N GLU A 199 -11.30 -26.04 -13.61
CA GLU A 199 -11.20 -27.35 -12.98
C GLU A 199 -12.64 -27.77 -12.67
N GLY A 200 -13.33 -28.25 -13.71
CA GLY A 200 -14.66 -28.83 -13.57
C GLY A 200 -14.59 -29.95 -12.56
N ASP A 201 -15.60 -30.03 -11.70
CA ASP A 201 -15.78 -31.14 -10.77
C ASP A 201 -15.55 -32.46 -11.52
N ALA A 202 -14.96 -33.47 -10.88
CA ALA A 202 -14.59 -34.72 -11.55
C ALA A 202 -15.78 -35.36 -12.32
N ASP A 203 -17.00 -35.16 -11.80
CA ASP A 203 -18.24 -35.60 -12.44
C ASP A 203 -18.53 -34.86 -13.77
N ASP A 204 -18.21 -33.56 -13.85
CA ASP A 204 -18.37 -32.77 -15.07
C ASP A 204 -17.34 -33.15 -16.13
N GLN A 205 -16.11 -33.50 -15.72
CA GLN A 205 -15.06 -33.97 -16.62
C GLN A 205 -15.42 -35.34 -17.21
N ASP A 206 -15.95 -36.26 -16.41
CA ASP A 206 -16.37 -37.58 -16.88
C ASP A 206 -17.55 -37.47 -17.88
N ASN A 207 -18.51 -36.57 -17.60
CA ASN A 207 -19.59 -36.27 -18.54
C ASN A 207 -19.06 -35.68 -19.85
N LEU A 208 -18.10 -34.76 -19.78
CA LEU A 208 -17.48 -34.15 -20.96
C LEU A 208 -16.74 -35.18 -21.82
N LEU A 209 -16.05 -36.15 -21.20
CA LEU A 209 -15.38 -37.24 -21.90
C LEU A 209 -16.38 -38.19 -22.57
N ALA A 210 -17.49 -38.52 -21.90
CA ALA A 210 -18.55 -39.34 -22.48
C ALA A 210 -19.16 -38.65 -23.71
N ASP A 211 -19.48 -37.37 -23.60
CA ASP A 211 -20.00 -36.55 -24.70
C ASP A 211 -18.99 -36.43 -25.85
N PHE A 212 -17.69 -36.33 -25.54
CA PHE A 212 -16.61 -36.31 -26.54
C PHE A 212 -16.56 -37.60 -27.35
N ILE A 213 -16.61 -38.74 -26.67
CA ILE A 213 -16.62 -40.06 -27.33
C ILE A 213 -17.89 -40.21 -28.17
N GLN A 214 -19.04 -39.82 -27.63
CA GLN A 214 -20.32 -39.93 -28.32
C GLN A 214 -20.35 -39.08 -29.59
N TYR A 215 -19.87 -37.84 -29.52
CA TYR A 215 -19.77 -36.95 -30.67
C TYR A 215 -18.94 -37.55 -31.82
N ILE A 216 -17.82 -38.20 -31.51
CA ILE A 216 -16.96 -38.87 -32.50
C ILE A 216 -17.62 -40.13 -33.08
N ARG A 217 -18.38 -40.88 -32.26
CA ARG A 217 -19.11 -42.07 -32.73
C ARG A 217 -20.25 -41.70 -33.67
N ASP A 218 -20.96 -40.62 -33.37
CA ASP A 218 -22.07 -40.13 -34.19
C ASP A 218 -21.56 -39.52 -35.50
N ASN A 219 -20.48 -38.74 -35.41
CA ASN A 219 -19.81 -38.11 -36.55
C ASN A 219 -18.58 -38.91 -36.94
N LYS A 220 -18.76 -39.91 -37.79
CA LYS A 220 -17.65 -40.79 -38.21
C LYS A 220 -16.43 -40.08 -38.80
N VAL A 221 -16.62 -38.93 -39.42
CA VAL A 221 -15.53 -38.11 -39.95
C VAL A 221 -15.57 -36.77 -39.21
N VAL A 222 -14.56 -36.53 -38.37
CA VAL A 222 -14.46 -35.33 -37.53
C VAL A 222 -13.25 -34.51 -37.95
N VAL A 223 -13.42 -33.20 -38.10
CA VAL A 223 -12.29 -32.27 -38.23
C VAL A 223 -11.80 -31.93 -36.83
N LEU A 224 -10.49 -32.10 -36.57
CA LEU A 224 -9.93 -31.92 -35.23
C LEU A 224 -10.08 -30.48 -34.70
N GLU A 225 -10.06 -29.49 -35.61
CA GLU A 225 -10.32 -28.09 -35.28
C GLU A 225 -11.77 -27.87 -34.81
N ASP A 226 -12.75 -28.42 -35.52
CA ASP A 226 -14.16 -28.31 -35.15
C ASP A 226 -14.45 -29.01 -33.82
N LEU A 227 -13.81 -30.16 -33.59
CA LEU A 227 -13.88 -30.87 -32.32
C LEU A 227 -13.30 -30.04 -31.17
N ALA A 228 -12.16 -29.39 -31.41
CA ALA A 228 -11.54 -28.50 -30.44
C ALA A 228 -12.44 -27.31 -30.11
N VAL A 229 -13.12 -26.73 -31.11
CA VAL A 229 -14.09 -25.64 -30.91
C VAL A 229 -15.33 -26.12 -30.14
N ALA A 230 -15.88 -27.29 -30.48
CA ALA A 230 -17.07 -27.83 -29.84
C ALA A 230 -16.88 -28.08 -28.32
N PHE A 231 -15.69 -28.57 -27.95
CA PHE A 231 -15.33 -28.87 -26.55
C PHE A 231 -14.50 -27.76 -25.88
N LYS A 232 -14.29 -26.62 -26.56
CA LYS A 232 -13.48 -25.48 -26.09
C LYS A 232 -12.06 -25.88 -25.65
N LEU A 233 -11.46 -26.84 -26.35
CA LEU A 233 -10.09 -27.32 -26.10
C LEU A 233 -9.12 -26.71 -27.13
N LYS A 234 -7.82 -26.71 -26.81
CA LYS A 234 -6.79 -26.46 -27.84
C LYS A 234 -6.74 -27.66 -28.79
N THR A 235 -6.51 -27.45 -30.09
CA THR A 235 -6.46 -28.53 -31.09
C THR A 235 -5.46 -29.64 -30.73
N GLN A 236 -4.30 -29.27 -30.17
CA GLN A 236 -3.33 -30.26 -29.67
C GLN A 236 -3.88 -31.09 -28.52
N GLN A 237 -4.62 -30.49 -27.59
CA GLN A 237 -5.25 -31.23 -26.49
C GLN A 237 -6.33 -32.19 -27.01
N ALA A 238 -7.10 -31.81 -28.04
CA ALA A 238 -8.06 -32.71 -28.67
C ALA A 238 -7.36 -33.91 -29.34
N ILE A 239 -6.20 -33.70 -29.97
CA ILE A 239 -5.36 -34.76 -30.54
C ILE A 239 -4.86 -35.69 -29.43
N ASP A 240 -4.28 -35.13 -28.36
CA ASP A 240 -3.73 -35.89 -27.24
C ASP A 240 -4.82 -36.76 -26.59
N ARG A 241 -6.03 -36.21 -26.39
CA ARG A 241 -7.18 -36.95 -25.86
C ARG A 241 -7.60 -38.10 -26.77
N ILE A 242 -7.63 -37.89 -28.09
CA ILE A 242 -7.94 -38.97 -29.03
C ILE A 242 -6.86 -40.06 -28.95
N GLN A 243 -5.58 -39.69 -28.89
CA GLN A 243 -4.47 -40.66 -28.78
C GLN A 243 -4.53 -41.45 -27.47
N GLU A 244 -4.87 -40.80 -26.36
CA GLU A 244 -5.11 -41.44 -25.06
C GLU A 244 -6.26 -42.46 -25.15
N LEU A 245 -7.42 -42.05 -25.69
CA LEU A 245 -8.57 -42.93 -25.89
C LEU A 245 -8.29 -44.10 -26.85
N GLN A 246 -7.40 -43.90 -27.82
CA GLN A 246 -6.91 -44.96 -28.71
C GLN A 246 -5.96 -45.92 -28.00
N ALA A 247 -5.08 -45.42 -27.13
CA ALA A 247 -4.18 -46.23 -26.33
C ALA A 247 -4.95 -47.12 -25.33
N ASP A 248 -6.03 -46.58 -24.77
CA ASP A 248 -6.95 -47.31 -23.88
C ASP A 248 -7.87 -48.29 -24.62
N GLY A 249 -7.92 -48.22 -25.95
CA GLY A 249 -8.78 -49.07 -26.79
C GLY A 249 -10.27 -48.72 -26.72
N THR A 250 -10.63 -47.61 -26.06
CA THR A 250 -12.03 -47.13 -25.98
C THR A 250 -12.52 -46.58 -27.32
N LEU A 251 -11.59 -46.08 -28.13
CA LEU A 251 -11.87 -45.46 -29.42
C LEU A 251 -10.90 -45.97 -30.48
N THR A 252 -11.41 -46.34 -31.65
CA THR A 252 -10.62 -46.87 -32.76
C THR A 252 -10.79 -46.00 -34.00
N GLY A 253 -9.70 -45.66 -34.67
CA GLY A 253 -9.76 -44.80 -35.84
C GLY A 253 -8.39 -44.39 -36.40
N VAL A 254 -8.40 -43.53 -37.40
CA VAL A 254 -7.20 -43.07 -38.11
C VAL A 254 -7.20 -41.55 -38.23
N ILE A 255 -6.05 -40.93 -37.97
CA ILE A 255 -5.82 -39.50 -38.17
C ILE A 255 -5.18 -39.29 -39.54
N ASP A 256 -5.83 -38.47 -40.37
CA ASP A 256 -5.31 -37.98 -41.65
C ASP A 256 -4.29 -36.86 -41.42
N ASP A 257 -3.31 -36.72 -42.31
CA ASP A 257 -2.27 -35.68 -42.23
C ASP A 257 -2.85 -34.24 -42.32
N ARG A 258 -4.08 -34.15 -42.84
CA ARG A 258 -4.91 -32.93 -42.94
C ARG A 258 -5.65 -32.55 -41.66
N GLY A 259 -5.46 -33.28 -40.57
CA GLY A 259 -6.13 -32.99 -39.29
C GLY A 259 -7.59 -33.45 -39.24
N LYS A 260 -7.92 -34.54 -39.94
CA LYS A 260 -9.22 -35.21 -39.83
C LYS A 260 -9.07 -36.52 -39.09
N PHE A 261 -10.03 -36.81 -38.23
CA PHE A 261 -10.16 -38.09 -37.55
C PHE A 261 -11.29 -38.91 -38.17
N ILE A 262 -11.00 -40.16 -38.52
CA ILE A 262 -12.01 -41.10 -39.02
C ILE A 262 -12.20 -42.19 -37.96
N TYR A 263 -13.39 -42.23 -37.37
CA TYR A 263 -13.80 -43.28 -36.46
C TYR A 263 -14.14 -44.56 -37.23
N VAL A 264 -13.56 -45.68 -36.81
CA VAL A 264 -13.80 -47.01 -37.37
C VAL A 264 -14.28 -47.88 -36.22
N SER A 265 -15.47 -48.47 -36.33
CA SER A 265 -15.97 -49.33 -35.24
C SER A 265 -15.18 -50.64 -35.16
N GLU A 266 -15.24 -51.31 -34.02
CA GLU A 266 -14.59 -52.62 -33.85
C GLU A 266 -15.13 -53.65 -34.87
N GLU A 267 -16.42 -53.62 -35.17
CA GLU A 267 -17.04 -54.49 -36.17
C GLU A 267 -16.46 -54.29 -37.58
N GLU A 268 -16.24 -53.03 -37.96
CA GLU A 268 -15.64 -52.68 -39.25
C GLU A 268 -14.16 -53.05 -39.31
N LEU A 269 -13.43 -52.82 -38.21
CA LEU A 269 -12.04 -53.25 -38.09
C LEU A 269 -11.92 -54.78 -38.25
N LEU A 270 -12.84 -55.52 -37.64
CA LEU A 270 -12.92 -56.98 -37.78
C LEU A 270 -13.31 -57.41 -39.20
N ALA A 271 -14.20 -56.69 -39.87
CA ALA A 271 -14.58 -56.96 -41.27
C ALA A 271 -13.37 -56.77 -42.20
N VAL A 272 -12.62 -55.69 -42.03
CA VAL A 272 -11.36 -55.43 -42.74
C VAL A 272 -10.31 -56.51 -42.43
N ALA A 273 -10.16 -56.90 -41.16
CA ALA A 273 -9.23 -57.96 -40.76
C ALA A 273 -9.60 -59.33 -41.36
N LYS A 274 -10.90 -59.67 -41.41
CA LYS A 274 -11.39 -60.90 -42.07
C LYS A 274 -11.09 -60.88 -43.57
N PHE A 275 -11.34 -59.75 -44.23
CA PHE A 275 -11.05 -59.58 -45.65
C PHE A 275 -9.56 -59.79 -45.97
N ILE A 276 -8.67 -59.19 -45.18
CA ILE A 276 -7.22 -59.36 -45.34
C ILE A 276 -6.81 -60.81 -45.10
N LYS A 277 -7.32 -61.45 -44.02
CA LYS A 277 -6.99 -62.85 -43.70
C LYS A 277 -7.45 -63.84 -44.77
N GLN A 278 -8.62 -63.61 -45.36
CA GLN A 278 -9.18 -64.51 -46.39
C GLN A 278 -8.42 -64.41 -47.73
N ARG A 279 -7.99 -63.21 -48.14
CA ARG A 279 -7.23 -63.02 -49.38
C ARG A 279 -5.72 -63.23 -49.21
N GLY A 280 -5.20 -63.10 -47.99
CA GLY A 280 -3.78 -63.23 -47.69
C GLY A 280 -2.97 -62.03 -48.17
N ARG A 281 -2.67 -61.95 -49.47
CA ARG A 281 -1.97 -60.81 -50.08
C ARG A 281 -3.00 -59.87 -50.69
N VAL A 282 -3.09 -58.66 -50.15
CA VAL A 282 -4.02 -57.64 -50.62
C VAL A 282 -3.22 -56.42 -51.07
N SER A 283 -3.48 -55.93 -52.27
CA SER A 283 -2.92 -54.67 -52.74
C SER A 283 -3.69 -53.48 -52.16
N ILE A 284 -3.04 -52.32 -52.01
CA ILE A 284 -3.70 -51.11 -51.48
C ILE A 284 -4.90 -50.71 -52.33
N ALA A 285 -4.83 -50.91 -53.66
CA ALA A 285 -5.92 -50.62 -54.59
C ALA A 285 -7.16 -51.51 -54.32
N GLU A 286 -6.96 -52.81 -54.14
CA GLU A 286 -8.05 -53.74 -53.81
C GLU A 286 -8.65 -53.47 -52.43
N LEU A 287 -7.80 -53.10 -51.46
CA LEU A 287 -8.26 -52.71 -50.14
C LEU A 287 -9.13 -51.45 -50.25
N ALA A 288 -8.69 -50.42 -50.97
CA ALA A 288 -9.45 -49.18 -51.15
C ALA A 288 -10.81 -49.40 -51.85
N GLU A 289 -10.86 -50.24 -52.88
CA GLU A 289 -12.12 -50.61 -53.55
C GLU A 289 -13.08 -51.34 -52.60
N SER A 290 -12.53 -52.23 -51.78
CA SER A 290 -13.31 -52.99 -50.80
C SER A 290 -13.65 -52.16 -49.55
N SER A 291 -12.84 -51.16 -49.19
CA SER A 291 -13.02 -50.30 -48.03
C SER A 291 -14.34 -49.53 -48.08
N ASN A 292 -14.79 -49.11 -49.26
CA ASN A 292 -16.10 -48.46 -49.42
C ASN A 292 -17.29 -49.36 -49.03
N ASN A 293 -17.13 -50.68 -49.11
CA ASN A 293 -18.15 -51.65 -48.68
C ASN A 293 -17.97 -52.08 -47.21
N LEU A 294 -16.76 -51.95 -46.66
CA LEU A 294 -16.41 -52.40 -45.32
C LEU A 294 -16.56 -51.31 -44.26
N ILE A 295 -16.49 -50.04 -44.66
CA ILE A 295 -16.57 -48.87 -43.76
C ILE A 295 -17.63 -47.92 -44.28
N ASN A 296 -18.71 -47.73 -43.52
CA ASN A 296 -19.74 -46.75 -43.85
C ASN A 296 -19.39 -45.40 -43.24
N LEU A 297 -19.15 -44.36 -44.03
CA LEU A 297 -18.75 -43.03 -43.53
C LEU A 297 -19.94 -42.09 -43.27
N THR A 298 -21.17 -42.57 -43.44
CA THR A 298 -22.38 -41.77 -43.18
C THR A 298 -22.53 -41.53 -41.69
N PRO A 299 -22.71 -40.27 -41.24
CA PRO A 299 -22.95 -39.98 -39.84
C PRO A 299 -24.27 -40.62 -39.41
N ILE A 300 -24.32 -41.10 -38.16
CA ILE A 300 -25.56 -41.55 -37.53
C ILE A 300 -26.29 -40.29 -37.07
N SER A 301 -26.73 -39.47 -38.03
CA SER A 301 -27.64 -38.37 -37.71
C SER A 301 -28.94 -38.98 -37.22
N ALA A 302 -29.45 -38.49 -36.09
CA ALA A 302 -30.76 -38.80 -35.53
C ALA A 302 -31.91 -38.38 -36.47
N GLY A 303 -31.99 -39.01 -37.64
CA GLY A 303 -33.03 -38.88 -38.66
C GLY A 303 -33.93 -40.12 -38.70
N GLY A 304 -34.21 -40.70 -37.54
CA GLY A 304 -35.21 -41.76 -37.37
C GLY A 304 -36.59 -41.15 -37.13
N GLY A 305 -37.16 -40.52 -38.16
CA GLY A 305 -38.51 -39.96 -38.12
C GLY A 305 -39.07 -39.82 -39.53
N GLU A 306 -40.06 -40.67 -39.82
CA GLU A 306 -41.02 -40.56 -40.94
C GLU A 306 -40.50 -40.85 -42.36
N ALA A 307 -40.63 -42.11 -42.78
CA ALA A 307 -41.00 -42.45 -44.17
C ALA A 307 -41.45 -43.92 -44.26
N SER A 308 -42.65 -44.20 -43.73
CA SER A 308 -43.45 -45.35 -44.15
C SER A 308 -44.87 -44.87 -44.41
N SER A 309 -45.20 -44.71 -45.69
CA SER A 309 -46.56 -44.72 -46.24
C SER A 309 -46.69 -45.94 -47.15
#